data_AF-A0A6N4T2B8-F1
#
_entry.id   AF-A0A6N4T2B8-F1
#
_cell.length_a   1.000
_cell.length_b   1.000
_cell.length_c   1.000
_cell.angle_alpha   90.00
_cell.angle_beta   90.00
_cell.angle_gamma   90.00
#
_symmetry.space_group_name_H-M   'P 1'
#
loop_
_entity.id
_entity.type
_entity.pdbx_description
1 polymer ?
#
loop_
_entity_poly.entity_id
_entity_poly.type
_entity_poly.pdbx_seq_one_letter_code
_entity_poly.pdbx_strand_id
1 'polypeptide(L)'
;MLVCRLLLVLFLSSLASFSGAAGIPIKNPAALEDVQQIVSTFGIDQGVQNAIRRDLENNNKTKPELYFDPVIYMQPFTVEAINKHISVVLAKYISSDYAQKLLKELPKPAGKISTRLWRAEMNQSLDAARGEFNKLSPADRKAVNDFRSSPTFLSMLNALNNSREERQEELGNWSGNEMRARVQQSRKAIAELMEISIKLEKEEIDENVKLSERIPLTGQRSFDQEARLTFEYLRANIKQNLRFSEELKALDLANALKPATLTSRQGIENSNLAILAAEAMFDNNSKRYDSLRASYTDAIEKIVMSPQQRQDVIANNKKNMEDILELRIRRNEHLRAFLELKKQVLALCESRFGKIKVESDTLVFDNEQDVNQYNSLVRQINAERQALLDMEKQDLDERSRSLATFRKK
;
A
#
# COMPACT_ATOMS: atom_id res chain seq x y z
N MET A 1 7.91 -2.36 -12.92
CA MET A 1 9.09 -2.43 -13.81
C MET A 1 10.44 -2.68 -13.11
N LEU A 2 10.60 -2.38 -11.81
CA LEU A 2 11.84 -2.69 -11.07
C LEU A 2 12.01 -4.17 -10.66
N VAL A 3 10.93 -4.90 -10.40
CA VAL A 3 10.96 -6.35 -10.08
C VAL A 3 11.49 -7.18 -11.26
N CYS A 4 11.25 -6.73 -12.50
CA CYS A 4 11.76 -7.38 -13.71
C CYS A 4 13.26 -7.16 -13.95
N ARG A 5 13.90 -6.21 -13.26
CA ARG A 5 15.34 -5.91 -13.43
C ARG A 5 16.23 -6.66 -12.42
N LEU A 6 15.74 -7.01 -11.23
CA LEU A 6 16.50 -7.77 -10.22
C LEU A 6 16.88 -9.19 -10.73
N LEU A 7 16.01 -9.85 -11.49
CA LEU A 7 16.29 -11.19 -12.03
C LEU A 7 17.21 -11.21 -13.26
N LEU A 8 17.40 -10.07 -13.91
CA LEU A 8 18.26 -9.92 -15.09
C LEU A 8 19.75 -9.93 -14.71
N VAL A 9 20.08 -9.53 -13.47
CA VAL A 9 21.47 -9.49 -12.95
C VAL A 9 21.87 -10.82 -12.30
N LEU A 10 20.91 -11.61 -11.80
CA LEU A 10 21.12 -12.91 -11.13
C LEU A 10 21.82 -13.98 -12.00
N PHE A 11 22.06 -13.72 -13.28
CA PHE A 11 22.62 -14.70 -14.21
C PHE A 11 23.80 -14.21 -15.06
N LEU A 12 24.28 -12.97 -14.88
CA LEU A 12 25.45 -12.48 -15.60
C LEU A 12 26.79 -12.83 -14.90
N SER A 13 26.77 -13.28 -13.64
CA SER A 13 28.00 -13.50 -12.86
C SER A 13 28.33 -14.96 -12.50
N SER A 14 27.54 -15.97 -12.91
CA SER A 14 27.88 -17.39 -12.68
C SER A 14 27.70 -18.33 -13.88
N LEU A 15 27.30 -17.81 -15.04
CA LEU A 15 27.43 -18.53 -16.30
C LEU A 15 28.16 -17.64 -17.28
N ALA A 16 29.37 -18.06 -17.66
CA ALA A 16 30.00 -17.59 -18.87
C ALA A 16 28.95 -17.53 -19.98
N SER A 17 28.91 -16.40 -20.65
CA SER A 17 28.14 -16.09 -21.85
C SER A 17 28.03 -17.28 -22.81
N PHE A 18 26.87 -17.94 -22.82
CA PHE A 18 26.40 -18.76 -23.92
C PHE A 18 24.92 -18.44 -24.14
N SER A 19 24.65 -17.74 -25.25
CA SER A 19 23.32 -17.57 -25.81
C SER A 19 22.87 -18.90 -26.41
N GLY A 20 21.99 -19.62 -25.73
CA GLY A 20 21.31 -20.79 -26.27
C GLY A 20 19.81 -20.51 -26.29
N ALA A 21 19.15 -20.80 -27.41
CA ALA A 21 17.69 -20.79 -27.48
C ALA A 21 17.10 -21.75 -26.42
N ALA A 22 15.90 -21.43 -25.90
CA ALA A 22 15.15 -22.34 -25.03
C ALA A 22 15.14 -23.76 -25.60
N GLY A 23 15.59 -24.74 -24.81
CA GLY A 23 15.62 -26.13 -25.24
C GLY A 23 14.21 -26.71 -25.37
N ILE A 24 14.07 -27.76 -26.17
CA ILE A 24 12.80 -28.48 -26.31
C ILE A 24 12.63 -29.43 -25.10
N PRO A 25 11.48 -29.41 -24.40
CA PRO A 25 11.19 -30.37 -23.33
C PRO A 25 11.33 -31.82 -23.81
N ILE A 26 11.81 -32.69 -22.93
CA ILE A 26 12.05 -34.10 -23.27
C ILE A 26 10.80 -34.96 -23.11
N LYS A 27 10.74 -36.08 -23.84
CA LYS A 27 9.56 -36.97 -23.88
C LYS A 27 9.36 -37.83 -22.63
N ASN A 28 10.40 -38.06 -21.82
CA ASN A 28 10.36 -38.87 -20.60
C ASN A 28 10.94 -38.06 -19.41
N PRO A 29 10.23 -37.05 -18.91
CA PRO A 29 10.72 -36.16 -17.85
C PRO A 29 10.96 -36.90 -16.53
N ALA A 30 11.89 -36.40 -15.72
CA ALA A 30 12.15 -36.94 -14.39
C ALA A 30 11.01 -36.65 -13.41
N ALA A 31 10.89 -37.50 -12.39
CA ALA A 31 10.01 -37.25 -11.26
C ALA A 31 10.45 -35.97 -10.53
N LEU A 32 9.49 -35.21 -10.02
CA LEU A 32 9.77 -33.92 -9.39
C LEU A 32 10.65 -34.09 -8.14
N GLU A 33 10.40 -35.14 -7.37
CA GLU A 33 11.12 -35.47 -6.13
C GLU A 33 12.60 -35.77 -6.42
N ASP A 34 12.88 -36.50 -7.51
CA ASP A 34 14.24 -36.81 -7.94
C ASP A 34 15.01 -35.52 -8.28
N VAL A 35 14.35 -34.61 -9.00
CA VAL A 35 14.94 -33.32 -9.40
C VAL A 35 15.13 -32.41 -8.19
N GLN A 36 14.19 -32.38 -7.25
CA GLN A 36 14.33 -31.63 -6.02
C GLN A 36 15.54 -32.10 -5.21
N GLN A 37 15.73 -33.43 -5.11
CA GLN A 37 16.89 -33.99 -4.44
C GLN A 37 18.20 -33.62 -5.16
N ILE A 38 18.24 -33.64 -6.50
CA ILE A 38 19.39 -33.20 -7.29
C ILE A 38 19.70 -31.72 -7.02
N VAL A 39 18.68 -30.84 -7.11
CA VAL A 39 18.81 -29.39 -6.91
C VAL A 39 19.39 -29.06 -5.53
N SER A 40 18.85 -29.65 -4.47
CA SER A 40 19.39 -29.46 -3.11
C SER A 40 20.75 -30.09 -2.91
N THR A 41 21.03 -31.24 -3.54
CA THR A 41 22.36 -31.85 -3.47
C THR A 41 23.39 -30.89 -4.05
N PHE A 42 23.14 -30.29 -5.21
CA PHE A 42 24.03 -29.29 -5.79
C PHE A 42 23.98 -27.91 -5.12
N GLY A 43 23.01 -27.65 -4.23
CA GLY A 43 22.86 -26.36 -3.55
C GLY A 43 22.50 -25.22 -4.51
N ILE A 44 21.79 -25.53 -5.58
CA ILE A 44 21.36 -24.56 -6.60
C ILE A 44 20.34 -23.59 -6.00
N ASP A 45 19.42 -24.13 -5.20
CA ASP A 45 18.44 -23.40 -4.40
C ASP A 45 19.10 -22.36 -3.46
N GLN A 46 20.12 -22.78 -2.70
CA GLN A 46 20.88 -21.90 -1.83
C GLN A 46 21.64 -20.82 -2.62
N GLY A 47 22.22 -21.19 -3.78
CA GLY A 47 22.88 -20.25 -4.67
C GLY A 47 21.94 -19.15 -5.15
N VAL A 48 20.72 -19.53 -5.54
CA VAL A 48 19.66 -18.57 -5.93
C VAL A 48 19.24 -17.71 -4.74
N GLN A 49 19.00 -18.30 -3.56
CA GLN A 49 18.64 -17.53 -2.36
C GLN A 49 19.71 -16.47 -2.01
N ASN A 50 20.98 -16.87 -2.00
CA ASN A 50 22.11 -16.00 -1.71
C ASN A 50 22.26 -14.91 -2.78
N ALA A 51 21.96 -15.23 -4.03
CA ALA A 51 22.02 -14.27 -5.11
C ALA A 51 20.89 -13.24 -4.99
N ILE A 52 19.66 -13.63 -4.66
CA ILE A 52 18.55 -12.70 -4.37
C ILE A 52 18.93 -11.78 -3.21
N ARG A 53 19.46 -12.34 -2.11
CA ARG A 53 19.92 -11.55 -0.97
C ARG A 53 21.02 -10.56 -1.36
N ARG A 54 22.05 -11.01 -2.10
CA ARG A 54 23.15 -10.15 -2.54
C ARG A 54 22.69 -9.04 -3.46
N ASP A 55 21.68 -9.26 -4.30
CA ASP A 55 21.14 -8.22 -5.18
C ASP A 55 20.35 -7.16 -4.39
N LEU A 56 19.69 -7.58 -3.30
CA LEU A 56 19.09 -6.68 -2.32
C LEU A 56 20.14 -5.95 -1.45
N GLU A 57 21.37 -6.43 -1.34
CA GLU A 57 22.41 -5.78 -0.53
C GLU A 57 23.36 -4.91 -1.37
N ASN A 58 23.68 -5.32 -2.61
CA ASN A 58 24.80 -4.78 -3.40
C ASN A 58 24.38 -3.96 -4.62
N ASN A 59 23.11 -3.56 -4.75
CA ASN A 59 22.70 -2.64 -5.82
C ASN A 59 23.26 -1.23 -5.54
N ASN A 60 24.56 -1.06 -5.75
CA ASN A 60 25.43 0.10 -5.45
C ASN A 60 24.99 1.42 -6.11
N LYS A 61 23.92 1.41 -6.92
CA LYS A 61 23.32 2.62 -7.52
C LYS A 61 22.10 3.13 -6.74
N THR A 62 21.54 2.32 -5.85
CA THR A 62 20.37 2.64 -5.04
C THR A 62 20.51 1.85 -3.73
N LYS A 63 21.15 2.42 -2.70
CA LYS A 63 21.20 1.89 -1.31
C LYS A 63 19.94 1.08 -0.96
N PRO A 64 19.90 -0.24 -1.18
CA PRO A 64 18.63 -0.94 -1.27
C PRO A 64 17.97 -1.13 0.10
N GLU A 65 18.76 -1.05 1.18
CA GLU A 65 18.30 -0.92 2.56
C GLU A 65 17.41 0.30 2.80
N LEU A 66 17.45 1.31 1.93
CA LEU A 66 16.52 2.44 1.98
C LEU A 66 15.14 2.11 1.41
N TYR A 67 15.02 1.08 0.58
CA TYR A 67 13.81 0.76 -0.18
C TYR A 67 13.17 -0.56 0.22
N PHE A 68 13.95 -1.50 0.77
CA PHE A 68 13.47 -2.83 1.17
C PHE A 68 13.89 -3.19 2.60
N ASP A 69 13.03 -3.94 3.28
CA ASP A 69 13.40 -4.67 4.48
C ASP A 69 13.81 -6.09 4.04
N PRO A 70 15.11 -6.42 4.05
CA PRO A 70 15.58 -7.70 3.52
C PRO A 70 15.07 -8.89 4.34
N VAL A 71 14.79 -8.72 5.64
CA VAL A 71 14.27 -9.80 6.48
C VAL A 71 12.85 -10.14 6.05
N ILE A 72 11.99 -9.14 5.90
CA ILE A 72 10.58 -9.33 5.53
C ILE A 72 10.46 -9.72 4.06
N TYR A 73 11.22 -9.07 3.19
CA TYR A 73 11.22 -9.33 1.75
C TYR A 73 11.69 -10.76 1.44
N MET A 74 12.67 -11.29 2.17
CA MET A 74 13.22 -12.63 1.93
C MET A 74 12.35 -13.78 2.49
N GLN A 75 11.35 -13.51 3.32
CA GLN A 75 10.50 -14.53 3.94
C GLN A 75 9.92 -15.59 2.97
N PRO A 76 9.40 -15.24 1.78
CA PRO A 76 8.84 -16.23 0.88
C PRO A 76 9.92 -16.98 0.07
N PHE A 77 11.15 -16.46 0.02
CA PHE A 77 12.26 -16.99 -0.77
C PHE A 77 13.12 -17.95 0.06
N THR A 78 12.48 -18.96 0.66
CA THR A 78 13.20 -20.05 1.36
C THR A 78 13.87 -20.98 0.36
N VAL A 79 14.88 -21.72 0.83
CA VAL A 79 15.60 -22.72 0.01
C VAL A 79 14.61 -23.77 -0.53
N GLU A 80 13.69 -24.22 0.30
CA GLU A 80 12.66 -25.20 -0.05
C GLU A 80 11.70 -24.67 -1.12
N ALA A 81 11.25 -23.41 -0.97
CA ALA A 81 10.35 -22.78 -1.94
C ALA A 81 11.05 -22.61 -3.29
N ILE A 82 12.29 -22.10 -3.28
CA ILE A 82 13.10 -21.93 -4.50
C ILE A 82 13.31 -23.28 -5.19
N ASN A 83 13.66 -24.32 -4.44
CA ASN A 83 13.83 -25.66 -4.98
C ASN A 83 12.54 -26.13 -5.68
N LYS A 84 11.39 -25.99 -5.02
CA LYS A 84 10.10 -26.38 -5.61
C LYS A 84 9.86 -25.71 -6.96
N HIS A 85 10.06 -24.40 -7.06
CA HIS A 85 9.84 -23.66 -8.32
C HIS A 85 10.86 -24.03 -9.41
N ILE A 86 12.14 -24.13 -9.06
CA ILE A 86 13.21 -24.51 -10.00
C ILE A 86 13.01 -25.93 -10.53
N SER A 87 12.65 -26.86 -9.66
CA SER A 87 12.54 -28.28 -9.99
C SER A 87 11.37 -28.58 -10.92
N VAL A 88 10.25 -27.85 -10.80
CA VAL A 88 9.10 -27.98 -11.72
C VAL A 88 9.50 -27.70 -13.16
N VAL A 89 10.34 -26.68 -13.37
CA VAL A 89 10.85 -26.35 -14.69
C VAL A 89 11.92 -27.36 -15.11
N LEU A 90 12.91 -27.62 -14.25
CA LEU A 90 14.06 -28.46 -14.58
C LEU A 90 13.65 -29.91 -14.90
N ALA A 91 12.60 -30.44 -14.28
CA ALA A 91 12.05 -31.77 -14.55
C ALA A 91 11.66 -31.99 -16.02
N LYS A 92 11.26 -30.92 -16.73
CA LYS A 92 10.94 -30.97 -18.16
C LYS A 92 12.16 -31.21 -19.06
N TYR A 93 13.37 -31.11 -18.51
CA TYR A 93 14.63 -31.06 -19.27
C TYR A 93 15.64 -32.15 -18.87
N ILE A 94 15.39 -32.89 -17.79
CA ILE A 94 16.21 -34.04 -17.37
C ILE A 94 15.37 -35.30 -17.40
N SER A 95 15.88 -36.35 -18.06
CA SER A 95 15.10 -37.59 -18.20
C SER A 95 15.07 -38.37 -16.90
N SER A 96 13.99 -39.11 -16.67
CA SER A 96 13.86 -40.01 -15.51
C SER A 96 15.09 -40.92 -15.35
N ASP A 97 15.55 -41.56 -16.44
CA ASP A 97 16.71 -42.46 -16.41
C ASP A 97 17.99 -41.76 -15.94
N TYR A 98 18.30 -40.58 -16.49
CA TYR A 98 19.48 -39.81 -16.09
C TYR A 98 19.36 -39.25 -14.67
N ALA A 99 18.19 -38.78 -14.24
CA ALA A 99 17.98 -38.30 -12.87
C ALA A 99 18.22 -39.41 -11.85
N GLN A 100 17.64 -40.59 -12.06
CA GLN A 100 17.84 -41.75 -11.17
C GLN A 100 19.27 -42.25 -11.18
N LYS A 101 19.94 -42.29 -12.34
CA LYS A 101 21.37 -42.63 -12.42
C LYS A 101 22.22 -41.62 -11.65
N LEU A 102 21.94 -40.33 -11.80
CA LEU A 102 22.65 -39.28 -11.09
C LEU A 102 22.50 -39.44 -9.58
N LEU A 103 21.28 -39.64 -9.10
CA LEU A 103 20.99 -39.87 -7.67
C LEU A 103 21.70 -41.09 -7.09
N LYS A 104 21.96 -42.13 -7.90
CA LYS A 104 22.77 -43.29 -7.48
C LYS A 104 24.28 -42.98 -7.44
N GLU A 105 24.75 -42.02 -8.22
CA GLU A 105 26.16 -41.66 -8.31
C GLU A 105 26.57 -40.56 -7.32
N LEU A 106 25.68 -39.61 -7.01
CA LEU A 106 25.94 -38.49 -6.10
C LEU A 106 26.43 -38.91 -4.69
N PRO A 107 25.93 -39.99 -4.07
CA PRO A 107 26.41 -40.45 -2.77
C PRO A 107 27.82 -41.07 -2.79
N LYS A 108 28.34 -41.44 -3.98
CA LYS A 108 29.68 -42.05 -4.13
C LYS A 108 30.79 -41.00 -3.93
N PRO A 109 32.04 -41.41 -3.64
CA PRO A 109 33.13 -40.47 -3.37
C PRO A 109 33.32 -39.39 -4.45
N ALA A 110 33.38 -39.77 -5.73
CA ALA A 110 33.52 -38.83 -6.84
C ALA A 110 32.34 -37.84 -6.96
N GLY A 111 31.11 -38.33 -6.74
CA GLY A 111 29.88 -37.54 -6.70
C GLY A 111 29.90 -36.50 -5.57
N LYS A 112 30.19 -36.94 -4.33
CA LYS A 112 30.31 -36.04 -3.17
C LYS A 112 31.35 -34.96 -3.37
N ILE A 113 32.53 -35.31 -3.89
CA ILE A 113 33.60 -34.34 -4.16
C ILE A 113 33.16 -33.36 -5.25
N SER A 114 32.52 -33.86 -6.32
CA SER A 114 32.04 -33.03 -7.42
C SER A 114 30.94 -32.05 -7.00
N THR A 115 30.01 -32.50 -6.15
CA THR A 115 29.00 -31.64 -5.54
C THR A 115 29.62 -30.57 -4.65
N ARG A 116 30.64 -30.92 -3.85
CA ARG A 116 31.37 -29.93 -3.03
C ARG A 116 32.09 -28.89 -3.89
N LEU A 117 32.77 -29.32 -4.96
CA LEU A 117 33.44 -28.43 -5.90
C LEU A 117 32.45 -27.51 -6.61
N TRP A 118 31.30 -28.05 -7.04
CA TRP A 118 30.22 -27.26 -7.63
C TRP A 118 29.69 -26.20 -6.65
N ARG A 119 29.46 -26.57 -5.39
CA ARG A 119 29.01 -25.60 -4.37
C ARG A 119 30.06 -24.52 -4.13
N ALA A 120 31.35 -24.84 -4.14
CA ALA A 120 32.42 -23.84 -4.06
C ALA A 120 32.44 -22.91 -5.28
N GLU A 121 32.28 -23.47 -6.48
CA GLU A 121 32.22 -22.75 -7.75
C GLU A 121 31.05 -21.76 -7.78
N MET A 122 29.87 -22.19 -7.36
CA MET A 122 28.63 -21.41 -7.44
C MET A 122 28.42 -20.44 -6.27
N ASN A 123 28.84 -20.80 -5.05
CA ASN A 123 28.59 -19.98 -3.85
C ASN A 123 29.78 -19.11 -3.43
N GLN A 124 31.00 -19.40 -3.89
CA GLN A 124 32.21 -18.66 -3.50
C GLN A 124 32.89 -18.05 -4.72
N SER A 125 33.65 -18.84 -5.48
CA SER A 125 34.32 -18.42 -6.71
C SER A 125 34.89 -19.62 -7.46
N LEU A 126 35.19 -19.41 -8.75
CA LEU A 126 35.94 -20.37 -9.56
C LEU A 126 37.30 -20.73 -8.94
N ASP A 127 37.97 -19.75 -8.32
CA ASP A 127 39.29 -19.96 -7.70
C ASP A 127 39.20 -20.78 -6.41
N ALA A 128 38.12 -20.62 -5.63
CA ALA A 128 37.86 -21.47 -4.46
C ALA A 128 37.68 -22.94 -4.88
N ALA A 129 36.90 -23.19 -5.94
CA ALA A 129 36.72 -24.54 -6.49
C ALA A 129 38.04 -25.12 -7.03
N ARG A 130 38.84 -24.33 -7.75
CA ARG A 130 40.18 -24.74 -8.24
C ARG A 130 41.12 -25.06 -7.10
N GLY A 131 41.14 -24.26 -6.04
CA GLY A 131 41.91 -24.49 -4.83
C GLY A 131 41.55 -25.81 -4.16
N GLU A 132 40.26 -26.11 -4.03
CA GLU A 132 39.77 -27.39 -3.51
C GLU A 132 40.12 -28.58 -4.41
N PHE A 133 40.01 -28.43 -5.73
CA PHE A 133 40.36 -29.48 -6.69
C PHE A 133 41.86 -29.81 -6.66
N ASN A 134 42.72 -28.79 -6.51
CA ASN A 134 44.17 -28.96 -6.45
C ASN A 134 44.65 -29.66 -5.16
N LYS A 135 43.83 -29.71 -4.10
CA LYS A 135 44.15 -30.47 -2.87
C LYS A 135 43.89 -31.97 -3.00
N LEU A 136 43.16 -32.40 -4.05
CA LEU A 136 42.80 -33.80 -4.26
C LEU A 136 43.99 -34.63 -4.74
N SER A 137 44.00 -35.92 -4.36
CA SER A 137 44.97 -36.89 -4.86
C SER A 137 44.81 -37.09 -6.38
N PRO A 138 45.86 -37.56 -7.10
CA PRO A 138 45.74 -37.84 -8.54
C PRO A 138 44.59 -38.81 -8.88
N ALA A 139 44.35 -39.82 -8.02
CA ALA A 139 43.27 -40.77 -8.19
C ALA A 139 41.89 -40.11 -8.03
N ASP A 140 41.71 -39.24 -7.03
CA ASP A 140 40.47 -38.52 -6.81
C ASP A 140 40.19 -37.50 -7.92
N ARG A 141 41.22 -36.81 -8.41
CA ARG A 141 41.08 -35.87 -9.55
C ARG A 141 40.60 -36.61 -10.80
N LYS A 142 41.18 -37.78 -11.09
CA LYS A 142 40.74 -38.61 -12.20
C LYS A 142 39.29 -39.05 -12.01
N ALA A 143 38.93 -39.59 -10.85
CA ALA A 143 37.56 -40.04 -10.57
C ALA A 143 36.52 -38.91 -10.66
N VAL A 144 36.87 -37.70 -10.21
CA VAL A 144 36.03 -36.50 -10.33
C VAL A 144 35.88 -36.08 -11.80
N ASN A 145 36.96 -36.08 -12.58
CA ASN A 145 36.91 -35.75 -14.00
C ASN A 145 36.09 -36.77 -14.78
N ASP A 146 36.26 -38.06 -14.50
CA ASP A 146 35.48 -39.15 -15.11
C ASP A 146 33.98 -38.99 -14.78
N PHE A 147 33.64 -38.64 -13.53
CA PHE A 147 32.26 -38.35 -13.14
C PHE A 147 31.70 -37.10 -13.83
N ARG A 148 32.42 -35.96 -13.81
CA ARG A 148 31.96 -34.69 -14.43
C ARG A 148 31.92 -34.74 -15.96
N SER A 149 32.60 -35.71 -16.59
CA SER A 149 32.51 -35.97 -18.03
C SER A 149 31.48 -37.06 -18.38
N SER A 150 30.85 -37.68 -17.39
CA SER A 150 29.86 -38.73 -17.62
C SER A 150 28.60 -38.19 -18.33
N PRO A 151 27.92 -39.01 -19.15
CA PRO A 151 26.64 -38.63 -19.77
C PRO A 151 25.59 -38.20 -18.75
N THR A 152 25.60 -38.82 -17.57
CA THR A 152 24.68 -38.53 -16.46
C THR A 152 24.87 -37.10 -15.92
N PHE A 153 26.11 -36.70 -15.63
CA PHE A 153 26.41 -35.35 -15.16
C PHE A 153 26.20 -34.30 -16.26
N LEU A 154 26.64 -34.60 -17.49
CA LEU A 154 26.45 -33.71 -18.64
C LEU A 154 24.96 -33.50 -18.97
N SER A 155 24.11 -34.51 -18.79
CA SER A 155 22.65 -34.36 -18.94
C SER A 155 22.09 -33.34 -17.95
N MET A 156 22.58 -33.30 -16.70
CA MET A 156 22.16 -32.29 -15.73
C MET A 156 22.61 -30.89 -16.16
N LEU A 157 23.86 -30.74 -16.60
CA LEU A 157 24.36 -29.44 -17.10
C LEU A 157 23.55 -28.94 -18.30
N ASN A 158 23.24 -29.83 -19.24
CA ASN A 158 22.41 -29.50 -20.38
C ASN A 158 21.00 -29.11 -19.95
N ALA A 159 20.40 -29.82 -19.00
CA ALA A 159 19.08 -29.46 -18.46
C ALA A 159 19.11 -28.07 -17.80
N LEU A 160 20.16 -27.75 -17.03
CA LEU A 160 20.34 -26.44 -16.43
C LEU A 160 20.50 -25.34 -17.49
N ASN A 161 21.24 -25.59 -18.57
CA ASN A 161 21.40 -24.60 -19.64
C ASN A 161 20.10 -24.40 -20.43
N ASN A 162 19.47 -25.50 -20.85
CA ASN A 162 18.30 -25.48 -21.73
C ASN A 162 17.05 -24.91 -21.08
N SER A 163 16.96 -24.97 -19.74
CA SER A 163 15.82 -24.42 -18.99
C SER A 163 16.11 -23.10 -18.30
N ARG A 164 17.21 -22.42 -18.67
CA ARG A 164 17.60 -21.15 -18.04
C ARG A 164 16.52 -20.08 -18.15
N GLU A 165 16.01 -19.83 -19.35
CA GLU A 165 15.01 -18.78 -19.60
C GLU A 165 13.70 -19.09 -18.88
N GLU A 166 13.19 -20.32 -18.98
CA GLU A 166 11.95 -20.72 -18.31
C GLU A 166 12.07 -20.67 -16.78
N ARG A 167 13.22 -21.03 -16.21
CA ARG A 167 13.45 -20.87 -14.76
C ARG A 167 13.47 -19.40 -14.34
N GLN A 168 14.04 -18.53 -15.16
CA GLN A 168 14.05 -17.09 -14.89
C GLN A 168 12.64 -16.51 -14.93
N GLU A 169 11.85 -16.91 -15.93
CA GLU A 169 10.45 -16.51 -16.06
C GLU A 169 9.62 -17.01 -14.87
N GLU A 170 9.73 -18.29 -14.50
CA GLU A 170 9.01 -18.87 -13.37
C GLU A 170 9.31 -18.15 -12.05
N LEU A 171 10.60 -17.95 -11.73
CA LEU A 171 11.00 -17.22 -10.51
C LEU A 171 10.55 -15.75 -10.55
N GLY A 172 10.55 -15.12 -11.73
CA GLY A 172 10.05 -13.76 -11.92
C GLY A 172 8.55 -13.63 -11.74
N ASN A 173 7.79 -14.56 -12.30
CA ASN A 173 6.34 -14.60 -12.17
C ASN A 173 5.94 -14.91 -10.73
N TRP A 174 6.58 -15.89 -10.11
CA TRP A 174 6.35 -16.23 -8.70
C TRP A 174 6.65 -15.05 -7.76
N SER A 175 7.85 -14.48 -7.83
CA SER A 175 8.22 -13.32 -6.99
C SER A 175 7.32 -12.11 -7.20
N GLY A 176 6.94 -11.84 -8.45
CA GLY A 176 6.01 -10.78 -8.81
C GLY A 176 4.59 -11.01 -8.26
N ASN A 177 4.09 -12.24 -8.34
CA ASN A 177 2.80 -12.64 -7.76
C ASN A 177 2.81 -12.49 -6.24
N GLU A 178 3.89 -12.93 -5.60
CA GLU A 178 3.97 -12.93 -4.15
C GLU A 178 4.03 -11.51 -3.58
N MET A 179 4.75 -10.63 -4.26
CA MET A 179 4.78 -9.23 -3.88
C MET A 179 3.43 -8.52 -4.11
N ARG A 180 2.72 -8.85 -5.21
CA ARG A 180 1.35 -8.34 -5.44
C ARG A 180 0.40 -8.80 -4.35
N ALA A 181 0.47 -10.08 -3.96
CA ALA A 181 -0.39 -10.65 -2.92
C ALA A 181 -0.19 -9.94 -1.57
N ARG A 182 1.06 -9.66 -1.18
CA ARG A 182 1.38 -8.91 0.05
C ARG A 182 0.84 -7.49 0.02
N VAL A 183 1.04 -6.76 -1.09
CA VAL A 183 0.48 -5.41 -1.27
C VAL A 183 -1.06 -5.44 -1.15
N GLN A 184 -1.72 -6.42 -1.74
CA GLN A 184 -3.17 -6.59 -1.64
C GLN A 184 -3.61 -6.91 -0.21
N GLN A 185 -2.86 -7.73 0.52
CA GLN A 185 -3.13 -8.02 1.93
C GLN A 185 -3.01 -6.76 2.80
N SER A 186 -1.97 -5.96 2.61
CA SER A 186 -1.82 -4.68 3.32
C SER A 186 -2.96 -3.72 3.00
N ARG A 187 -3.40 -3.64 1.73
CA ARG A 187 -4.55 -2.82 1.34
C ARG A 187 -5.86 -3.30 1.98
N LYS A 188 -6.10 -4.61 2.01
CA LYS A 188 -7.27 -5.19 2.66
C LYS A 188 -7.28 -4.86 4.16
N ALA A 189 -6.13 -5.00 4.83
CA ALA A 189 -5.99 -4.65 6.25
C ALA A 189 -6.25 -3.16 6.50
N ILE A 190 -5.75 -2.26 5.64
CA ILE A 190 -6.06 -0.82 5.73
C ILE A 190 -7.56 -0.59 5.62
N ALA A 191 -8.25 -1.20 4.64
CA ALA A 191 -9.69 -1.03 4.48
C ALA A 191 -10.47 -1.52 5.73
N GLU A 192 -10.09 -2.67 6.29
CA GLU A 192 -10.68 -3.21 7.52
C GLU A 192 -10.42 -2.30 8.73
N LEU A 193 -9.20 -1.83 8.91
CA LEU A 193 -8.83 -0.90 9.98
C LEU A 193 -9.52 0.46 9.83
N MET A 194 -9.80 0.90 8.61
CA MET A 194 -10.57 2.11 8.34
C MET A 194 -12.04 1.94 8.73
N GLU A 195 -12.66 0.80 8.40
CA GLU A 195 -14.02 0.50 8.88
C GLU A 195 -14.09 0.41 10.40
N ILE A 196 -13.07 -0.20 11.01
CA ILE A 196 -12.89 -0.23 12.45
C ILE A 196 -12.78 1.20 13.00
N SER A 197 -11.97 2.08 12.40
CA SER A 197 -11.83 3.46 12.87
C SER A 197 -13.14 4.26 12.78
N ILE A 198 -13.93 4.04 11.72
CA ILE A 198 -15.25 4.65 11.55
C ILE A 198 -16.24 4.14 12.61
N LYS A 199 -16.19 2.83 12.94
CA LYS A 199 -17.09 2.20 13.91
C LYS A 199 -16.70 2.49 15.35
N LEU A 200 -15.42 2.34 15.65
CA LEU A 200 -14.85 2.39 16.98
C LEU A 200 -14.68 3.81 17.51
N GLU A 201 -14.60 4.89 16.72
CA GLU A 201 -14.59 6.25 17.33
C GLU A 201 -15.96 6.67 17.93
N LYS A 202 -16.96 5.78 17.90
CA LYS A 202 -18.16 5.85 18.77
C LYS A 202 -17.92 5.26 20.17
N GLU A 203 -16.82 4.54 20.37
CA GLU A 203 -16.39 3.88 21.60
C GLU A 203 -15.00 4.43 21.97
N GLU A 204 -14.74 4.82 23.22
CA GLU A 204 -13.43 5.38 23.59
C GLU A 204 -12.31 4.33 23.43
N ILE A 205 -11.63 4.31 22.28
CA ILE A 205 -10.36 3.57 22.17
C ILE A 205 -9.27 4.42 22.83
N ASP A 206 -8.47 3.77 23.67
CA ASP A 206 -7.19 4.27 24.15
C ASP A 206 -6.33 4.83 22.98
N GLU A 207 -6.04 6.13 23.03
CA GLU A 207 -5.23 6.84 22.03
C GLU A 207 -3.83 6.23 21.86
N ASN A 208 -3.38 5.40 22.82
CA ASN A 208 -2.10 4.72 22.79
C ASN A 208 -2.04 3.52 21.82
N VAL A 209 -3.16 3.06 21.26
CA VAL A 209 -3.16 1.96 20.29
C VAL A 209 -2.80 2.48 18.88
N LYS A 210 -1.57 2.20 18.43
CA LYS A 210 -1.11 2.46 17.06
C LYS A 210 -1.68 1.45 16.07
N LEU A 211 -2.89 1.72 15.57
CA LEU A 211 -3.57 0.86 14.60
C LEU A 211 -2.79 0.68 13.29
N SER A 212 -2.00 1.67 12.85
CA SER A 212 -1.13 1.56 11.67
C SER A 212 -0.10 0.43 11.79
N GLU A 213 0.31 0.05 13.00
CA GLU A 213 1.27 -1.06 13.20
C GLU A 213 0.65 -2.42 12.88
N ARG A 214 -0.68 -2.52 12.85
CA ARG A 214 -1.41 -3.73 12.44
C ARG A 214 -1.46 -3.94 10.94
N ILE A 215 -1.03 -2.96 10.14
CA ILE A 215 -0.91 -3.10 8.69
C ILE A 215 0.27 -4.05 8.40
N PRO A 216 0.02 -5.21 7.76
CA PRO A 216 1.07 -6.16 7.41
C PRO A 216 2.15 -5.51 6.56
N LEU A 217 3.40 -5.78 6.90
CA LEU A 217 4.56 -5.27 6.16
C LEU A 217 4.78 -6.11 4.91
N THR A 218 4.97 -5.43 3.78
CA THR A 218 5.25 -6.07 2.49
C THR A 218 6.75 -6.37 2.32
N GLY A 219 7.60 -5.67 3.06
CA GLY A 219 9.06 -5.67 2.87
C GLY A 219 9.52 -4.62 1.87
N GLN A 220 8.61 -3.82 1.30
CA GLN A 220 8.91 -2.60 0.55
C GLN A 220 8.78 -1.40 1.48
N ARG A 221 9.90 -0.86 1.98
CA ARG A 221 9.90 0.22 2.99
C ARG A 221 9.11 1.43 2.56
N SER A 222 9.25 1.86 1.30
CA SER A 222 8.55 3.04 0.80
C SER A 222 7.04 2.84 0.80
N PHE A 223 6.56 1.69 0.31
CA PHE A 223 5.15 1.33 0.34
C PHE A 223 4.64 1.17 1.77
N ASP A 224 5.37 0.47 2.63
CA ASP A 224 4.97 0.23 4.01
C ASP A 224 4.86 1.54 4.81
N GLN A 225 5.77 2.49 4.58
CA GLN A 225 5.71 3.83 5.17
C GLN A 225 4.55 4.66 4.61
N GLU A 226 4.40 4.69 3.29
CA GLU A 226 3.30 5.41 2.62
C GLU A 226 1.94 4.90 3.13
N ALA A 227 1.72 3.58 3.10
CA ALA A 227 0.50 2.93 3.55
C ALA A 227 0.13 3.30 5.00
N ARG A 228 1.10 3.29 5.91
CA ARG A 228 0.89 3.67 7.32
C ARG A 228 0.59 5.16 7.46
N LEU A 229 1.31 6.03 6.76
CA LEU A 229 1.07 7.46 6.77
C LEU A 229 -0.29 7.82 6.19
N THR A 230 -0.70 7.20 5.09
CA THR A 230 -2.03 7.38 4.49
C THR A 230 -3.11 6.95 5.47
N PHE A 231 -2.95 5.79 6.13
CA PHE A 231 -3.90 5.33 7.13
C PHE A 231 -4.05 6.32 8.29
N GLU A 232 -2.94 6.78 8.89
CA GLU A 232 -2.99 7.75 10.00
C GLU A 232 -3.59 9.09 9.57
N TYR A 233 -3.28 9.57 8.37
CA TYR A 233 -3.89 10.78 7.81
C TYR A 233 -5.41 10.64 7.65
N LEU A 234 -5.87 9.52 7.09
CA LEU A 234 -7.30 9.26 6.92
C LEU A 234 -8.01 9.13 8.26
N ARG A 235 -7.42 8.43 9.23
CA ARG A 235 -7.94 8.32 10.59
C ARG A 235 -8.06 9.69 11.27
N ALA A 236 -7.01 10.51 11.20
CA ALA A 236 -7.03 11.87 11.76
C ALA A 236 -8.12 12.76 11.11
N ASN A 237 -8.36 12.61 9.80
CA ASN A 237 -9.45 13.31 9.12
C ASN A 237 -10.84 12.86 9.59
N ILE A 238 -11.04 11.58 9.89
CA ILE A 238 -12.30 11.07 10.43
C ILE A 238 -12.53 11.67 11.82
N LYS A 239 -11.54 11.59 12.71
CA LYS A 239 -11.61 12.13 14.07
C LYS A 239 -11.93 13.63 14.07
N GLN A 240 -11.26 14.40 13.21
CA GLN A 240 -11.52 15.84 13.09
C GLN A 240 -12.93 16.13 12.55
N ASN A 241 -13.46 15.31 11.62
CA ASN A 241 -14.84 15.46 11.13
C ASN A 241 -15.87 15.19 12.23
N LEU A 242 -15.67 14.14 13.02
CA LEU A 242 -16.57 13.78 14.12
C LEU A 242 -16.57 14.87 15.19
N ARG A 243 -15.39 15.25 15.68
CA ARG A 243 -15.23 16.35 16.64
C ARG A 243 -15.92 17.63 16.16
N PHE A 244 -15.72 17.99 14.90
CA PHE A 244 -16.36 19.15 14.30
C PHE A 244 -17.90 19.03 14.25
N SER A 245 -18.43 17.84 13.94
CA SER A 245 -19.88 17.59 13.95
C SER A 245 -20.48 17.71 15.35
N GLU A 246 -19.78 17.22 16.38
CA GLU A 246 -20.20 17.32 17.78
C GLU A 246 -20.15 18.76 18.27
N GLU A 247 -19.05 19.47 18.02
CA GLU A 247 -18.93 20.89 18.36
C GLU A 247 -20.05 21.69 17.66
N LEU A 248 -20.36 21.41 16.38
CA LEU A 248 -21.42 22.10 15.64
C LEU A 248 -22.82 21.84 16.22
N LYS A 249 -23.11 20.60 16.65
CA LYS A 249 -24.37 20.25 17.32
C LYS A 249 -24.52 21.00 18.64
N ALA A 250 -23.43 21.20 19.39
CA ALA A 250 -23.45 21.91 20.66
C ALA A 250 -23.81 23.41 20.52
N LEU A 251 -23.61 24.02 19.35
CA LEU A 251 -23.97 25.41 19.09
C LEU A 251 -25.48 25.64 18.87
N ASP A 252 -26.28 24.57 18.77
CA ASP A 252 -27.74 24.62 18.66
C ASP A 252 -28.27 25.63 17.60
N LEU A 253 -27.57 25.71 16.46
CA LEU A 253 -27.92 26.62 15.36
C LEU A 253 -29.34 26.38 14.82
N ALA A 254 -29.94 25.22 15.09
CA ALA A 254 -31.33 24.90 14.76
C ALA A 254 -32.32 25.80 15.51
N ASN A 255 -31.99 26.21 16.75
CA ASN A 255 -32.84 27.03 17.59
C ASN A 255 -32.57 28.54 17.43
N ALA A 256 -31.49 28.93 16.74
CA ALA A 256 -31.10 30.32 16.55
C ALA A 256 -32.16 31.20 15.87
N LEU A 257 -33.01 30.61 15.03
CA LEU A 257 -34.09 31.32 14.33
C LEU A 257 -35.49 30.91 14.79
N LYS A 258 -35.63 30.28 15.97
CA LYS A 258 -36.96 29.97 16.51
C LYS A 258 -37.72 31.27 16.83
N PRO A 259 -39.05 31.30 16.64
CA PRO A 259 -39.86 32.50 16.89
C PRO A 259 -39.64 33.13 18.27
N ALA A 260 -39.63 32.31 19.33
CA ALA A 260 -39.39 32.76 20.70
C ALA A 260 -38.01 33.43 20.89
N THR A 261 -37.01 32.99 20.13
CA THR A 261 -35.66 33.56 20.14
C THR A 261 -35.62 34.91 19.43
N LEU A 262 -36.39 35.05 18.34
CA LEU A 262 -36.41 36.22 17.47
C LEU A 262 -37.21 37.41 18.01
N THR A 263 -38.02 37.22 19.06
CA THR A 263 -38.83 38.29 19.66
C THR A 263 -38.33 38.75 21.04
N SER A 264 -37.18 38.27 21.51
CA SER A 264 -36.56 38.71 22.77
C SER A 264 -35.14 39.22 22.52
N ARG A 265 -34.74 40.31 23.21
CA ARG A 265 -33.37 40.86 23.08
C ARG A 265 -32.30 39.82 23.44
N GLN A 266 -32.51 39.13 24.57
CA GLN A 266 -31.61 38.06 25.01
C GLN A 266 -31.54 36.91 24.00
N GLY A 267 -32.68 36.55 23.40
CA GLY A 267 -32.72 35.51 22.38
C GLY A 267 -31.92 35.90 21.14
N ILE A 268 -32.14 37.10 20.61
CA ILE A 268 -31.40 37.63 19.45
C ILE A 268 -29.89 37.70 19.76
N GLU A 269 -29.50 38.20 20.94
CA GLU A 269 -28.11 38.28 21.36
C GLU A 269 -27.45 36.88 21.46
N ASN A 270 -28.13 35.93 22.10
CA ASN A 270 -27.66 34.54 22.19
C ASN A 270 -27.50 33.91 20.79
N SER A 271 -28.44 34.15 19.88
CA SER A 271 -28.36 33.67 18.49
C SER A 271 -27.20 34.28 17.72
N ASN A 272 -26.96 35.59 17.88
CA ASN A 272 -25.81 36.26 17.28
C ASN A 272 -24.49 35.66 17.79
N LEU A 273 -24.37 35.41 19.11
CA LEU A 273 -23.20 34.75 19.70
C LEU A 273 -23.02 33.31 19.19
N ALA A 274 -24.10 32.54 19.06
CA ALA A 274 -24.04 31.18 18.52
C ALA A 274 -23.57 31.16 17.06
N ILE A 275 -24.02 32.11 16.23
CA ILE A 275 -23.56 32.24 14.84
C ILE A 275 -22.09 32.65 14.78
N LEU A 276 -21.66 33.61 15.60
CA LEU A 276 -20.25 34.03 15.67
C LEU A 276 -19.35 32.88 16.11
N ALA A 277 -19.79 32.08 17.09
CA ALA A 277 -19.09 30.88 17.52
C ALA A 277 -18.98 29.84 16.39
N ALA A 278 -20.05 29.66 15.61
CA ALA A 278 -20.05 28.78 14.45
C ALA A 278 -19.02 29.21 13.41
N GLU A 279 -18.97 30.50 13.05
CA GLU A 279 -17.98 31.05 12.11
C GLU A 279 -16.54 30.79 12.56
N ALA A 280 -16.23 31.12 13.82
CA ALA A 280 -14.90 30.89 14.38
C ALA A 280 -14.52 29.40 14.36
N MET A 281 -15.47 28.52 14.64
CA MET A 281 -15.27 27.08 14.58
C MET A 281 -15.03 26.58 13.15
N PHE A 282 -15.73 27.11 12.15
CA PHE A 282 -15.50 26.77 10.74
C PHE A 282 -14.11 27.17 10.25
N ASP A 283 -13.66 28.36 10.60
CA ASP A 283 -12.31 28.83 10.25
C ASP A 283 -11.23 28.00 10.96
N ASN A 284 -11.43 27.66 12.25
CA ASN A 284 -10.51 26.80 12.98
C ASN A 284 -10.45 25.39 12.37
N ASN A 285 -11.61 24.80 12.06
CA ASN A 285 -11.68 23.48 11.44
C ASN A 285 -10.99 23.44 10.07
N SER A 286 -11.16 24.49 9.26
CA SER A 286 -10.48 24.61 7.97
C SER A 286 -8.96 24.67 8.14
N LYS A 287 -8.45 25.48 9.06
CA LYS A 287 -7.01 25.55 9.40
C LYS A 287 -6.45 24.21 9.87
N ARG A 288 -7.22 23.45 10.67
CA ARG A 288 -6.81 22.12 11.14
C ARG A 288 -6.68 21.13 9.99
N TYR A 289 -7.59 21.15 9.03
CA TYR A 289 -7.47 20.29 7.85
C TYR A 289 -6.29 20.65 6.96
N ASP A 290 -6.04 21.93 6.76
CA ASP A 290 -4.86 22.40 6.03
C ASP A 290 -3.58 21.96 6.73
N SER A 291 -3.53 22.06 8.06
CA SER A 291 -2.39 21.56 8.85
C SER A 291 -2.21 20.05 8.69
N LEU A 292 -3.28 19.25 8.81
CA LEU A 292 -3.21 17.79 8.62
C LEU A 292 -2.69 17.42 7.22
N ARG A 293 -3.16 18.13 6.18
CA ARG A 293 -2.72 17.94 4.80
C ARG A 293 -1.25 18.31 4.63
N ALA A 294 -0.83 19.47 5.13
CA ALA A 294 0.56 19.91 5.04
C ALA A 294 1.51 18.94 5.75
N SER A 295 1.16 18.48 6.95
CA SER A 295 1.93 17.48 7.69
C SER A 295 2.02 16.14 6.96
N TYR A 296 0.92 15.68 6.33
CA TYR A 296 0.95 14.46 5.52
C TYR A 296 1.86 14.62 4.29
N THR A 297 1.74 15.71 3.55
CA THR A 297 2.58 15.98 2.37
C THR A 297 4.06 16.03 2.74
N ASP A 298 4.42 16.76 3.80
CA ASP A 298 5.79 16.82 4.31
C ASP A 298 6.31 15.43 4.75
N ALA A 299 5.46 14.61 5.39
CA ALA A 299 5.82 13.24 5.76
C ALA A 299 6.05 12.34 4.53
N ILE A 300 5.20 12.42 3.51
CA ILE A 300 5.36 11.67 2.25
C ILE A 300 6.65 12.09 1.52
N GLU A 301 6.98 13.38 1.51
CA GLU A 301 8.21 13.88 0.89
C GLU A 301 9.48 13.34 1.57
N LYS A 302 9.41 13.01 2.86
CA LYS A 302 10.52 12.41 3.63
C LYS A 302 10.70 10.91 3.40
N ILE A 303 9.74 10.22 2.78
CA ILE A 303 9.90 8.80 2.43
C ILE A 303 10.99 8.66 1.37
N VAL A 304 11.91 7.72 1.61
CA VAL A 304 12.95 7.41 0.63
C VAL A 304 12.36 6.52 -0.47
N MET A 305 12.31 7.05 -1.69
CA MET A 305 11.76 6.38 -2.87
C MET A 305 12.49 6.83 -4.15
N SER A 306 12.44 6.03 -5.22
CA SER A 306 13.04 6.43 -6.50
C SER A 306 12.34 7.69 -7.07
N PRO A 307 13.00 8.49 -7.92
CA PRO A 307 12.40 9.70 -8.50
C PRO A 307 11.07 9.44 -9.23
N GLN A 308 10.98 8.35 -9.98
CA GLN A 308 9.74 7.97 -10.67
C GLN A 308 8.63 7.62 -9.68
N GLN A 309 8.92 6.77 -8.69
CA GLN A 309 7.95 6.43 -7.64
C GLN A 309 7.49 7.68 -6.89
N ARG A 310 8.39 8.63 -6.64
CA ARG A 310 8.06 9.92 -6.02
C ARG A 310 7.06 10.72 -6.83
N GLN A 311 7.30 10.85 -8.14
CA GLN A 311 6.36 11.53 -9.02
C GLN A 311 5.00 10.83 -9.04
N ASP A 312 4.97 9.51 -9.14
CA ASP A 312 3.73 8.73 -9.19
C ASP A 312 2.93 8.84 -7.88
N VAL A 313 3.61 8.72 -6.73
CA VAL A 313 3.00 8.83 -5.39
C VAL A 313 2.47 10.24 -5.15
N ILE A 314 3.27 11.28 -5.44
CA ILE A 314 2.85 12.67 -5.27
C ILE A 314 1.68 13.00 -6.19
N ALA A 315 1.72 12.58 -7.46
CA ALA A 315 0.64 12.84 -8.41
C ALA A 315 -0.67 12.15 -8.00
N ASN A 316 -0.60 10.87 -7.59
CA ASN A 316 -1.78 10.13 -7.13
C ASN A 316 -2.37 10.72 -5.84
N ASN A 317 -1.51 11.07 -4.87
CA ASN A 317 -1.96 11.71 -3.63
C ASN A 317 -2.58 13.09 -3.92
N LYS A 318 -1.95 13.90 -4.77
CA LYS A 318 -2.45 15.22 -5.16
C LYS A 318 -3.84 15.12 -5.78
N LYS A 319 -4.04 14.22 -6.75
CA LYS A 319 -5.34 14.01 -7.37
C LYS A 319 -6.43 13.63 -6.37
N ASN A 320 -6.18 12.63 -5.51
CA ASN A 320 -7.16 12.18 -4.52
C ASN A 320 -7.46 13.27 -3.47
N MET A 321 -6.47 14.12 -3.14
CA MET A 321 -6.65 15.23 -2.23
C MET A 321 -7.43 16.39 -2.85
N GLU A 322 -7.21 16.69 -4.13
CA GLU A 322 -7.87 17.77 -4.87
C GLU A 322 -9.40 17.59 -4.88
N ASP A 323 -9.89 16.39 -5.18
CA ASP A 323 -11.33 16.11 -5.20
C ASP A 323 -11.99 16.37 -3.83
N ILE A 324 -11.34 15.92 -2.75
CA ILE A 324 -11.80 16.13 -1.37
C ILE A 324 -11.73 17.61 -0.98
N LEU A 325 -10.70 18.33 -1.43
CA LEU A 325 -10.53 19.76 -1.16
C LEU A 325 -11.60 20.59 -1.85
N GLU A 326 -11.91 20.29 -3.11
CA GLU A 326 -12.95 21.00 -3.86
C GLU A 326 -14.32 20.86 -3.18
N LEU A 327 -14.69 19.65 -2.76
CA LEU A 327 -15.91 19.44 -1.97
C LEU A 327 -15.93 20.23 -0.67
N ARG A 328 -14.80 20.31 0.03
CA ARG A 328 -14.70 21.07 1.28
C ARG A 328 -14.81 22.57 1.07
N ILE A 329 -14.20 23.10 0.01
CA ILE A 329 -14.29 24.52 -0.35
C ILE A 329 -15.75 24.88 -0.61
N ARG A 330 -16.44 24.11 -1.48
CA ARG A 330 -17.87 24.32 -1.76
C ARG A 330 -18.72 24.23 -0.51
N ARG A 331 -18.47 23.22 0.34
CA ARG A 331 -19.17 23.09 1.64
C ARG A 331 -19.00 24.33 2.51
N ASN A 332 -17.78 24.86 2.60
CA ASN A 332 -17.49 26.04 3.39
C ASN A 332 -18.13 27.31 2.80
N GLU A 333 -18.23 27.43 1.48
CA GLU A 333 -18.92 28.53 0.80
C GLU A 333 -20.41 28.56 1.12
N HIS A 334 -21.10 27.43 0.94
CA HIS A 334 -22.52 27.29 1.30
C HIS A 334 -22.78 27.52 2.79
N LEU A 335 -21.86 27.09 3.64
CA LEU A 335 -21.98 27.28 5.09
C LEU A 335 -21.81 28.75 5.50
N ARG A 336 -20.87 29.48 4.87
CA ARG A 336 -20.74 30.93 5.06
C ARG A 336 -22.00 31.66 4.59
N ALA A 337 -22.52 31.32 3.41
CA ALA A 337 -23.77 31.87 2.90
C ALA A 337 -24.94 31.60 3.86
N PHE A 338 -25.06 30.37 4.36
CA PHE A 338 -26.09 29.97 5.31
C PHE A 338 -26.04 30.79 6.61
N LEU A 339 -24.86 30.98 7.20
CA LEU A 339 -24.72 31.79 8.43
C LEU A 339 -25.01 33.27 8.17
N GLU A 340 -24.57 33.81 7.05
CA GLU A 340 -24.82 35.19 6.66
C GLU A 340 -26.32 35.46 6.48
N LEU A 341 -27.05 34.54 5.85
CA LEU A 341 -28.51 34.63 5.75
C LEU A 341 -29.19 34.60 7.13
N LYS A 342 -28.68 33.79 8.08
CA LYS A 342 -29.19 33.82 9.46
C LYS A 342 -28.94 35.15 10.15
N LYS A 343 -27.76 35.76 9.96
CA LYS A 343 -27.46 37.11 10.46
C LYS A 343 -28.43 38.14 9.89
N GLN A 344 -28.74 38.05 8.60
CA GLN A 344 -29.71 38.96 7.97
C GLN A 344 -31.12 38.80 8.56
N VAL A 345 -31.56 37.57 8.89
CA VAL A 345 -32.82 37.36 9.62
C VAL A 345 -32.77 37.99 11.01
N LEU A 346 -31.68 37.80 11.76
CA LEU A 346 -31.52 38.38 13.09
C LEU A 346 -31.51 39.92 13.03
N ALA A 347 -30.78 40.50 12.09
CA ALA A 347 -30.72 41.95 11.87
C ALA A 347 -32.09 42.52 11.48
N LEU A 348 -32.87 41.81 10.65
CA LEU A 348 -34.25 42.19 10.34
C LEU A 348 -35.10 42.22 11.62
N CYS A 349 -35.05 41.15 12.42
CA CYS A 349 -35.83 41.04 13.66
C CYS A 349 -35.42 42.09 14.71
N GLU A 350 -34.11 42.36 14.82
CA GLU A 350 -33.57 43.39 15.70
C GLU A 350 -34.00 44.79 15.26
N SER A 351 -33.93 45.10 13.96
CA SER A 351 -34.36 46.40 13.41
C SER A 351 -35.87 46.66 13.53
N ARG A 352 -36.65 45.60 13.73
CA ARG A 352 -38.12 45.62 13.88
C ARG A 352 -38.55 45.18 15.28
N PHE A 353 -37.64 45.23 16.24
CA PHE A 353 -37.92 44.78 17.60
C PHE A 353 -39.15 45.49 18.19
N GLY A 354 -40.08 44.71 18.74
CA GLY A 354 -41.37 45.20 19.25
C GLY A 354 -42.49 45.36 18.20
N LYS A 355 -42.17 45.25 16.91
CA LYS A 355 -43.13 45.23 15.78
C LYS A 355 -43.35 43.84 15.20
N ILE A 356 -42.72 42.84 15.81
CA ILE A 356 -42.86 41.42 15.47
C ILE A 356 -43.38 40.71 16.70
N LYS A 357 -44.45 39.94 16.53
CA LYS A 357 -45.09 39.15 17.60
C LYS A 357 -44.99 37.67 17.28
N VAL A 358 -45.13 36.84 18.31
CA VAL A 358 -45.30 35.39 18.15
C VAL A 358 -46.77 35.05 18.35
N GLU A 359 -47.39 34.43 17.35
CA GLU A 359 -48.73 33.85 17.44
C GLU A 359 -48.70 32.41 16.98
N SER A 360 -49.19 31.48 17.80
CA SER A 360 -49.20 30.03 17.50
C SER A 360 -47.85 29.49 16.97
N ASP A 361 -46.74 29.93 17.58
CA ASP A 361 -45.38 29.55 17.19
C ASP A 361 -44.96 30.03 15.79
N THR A 362 -45.55 31.13 15.31
CA THR A 362 -45.18 31.79 14.05
C THR A 362 -44.92 33.29 14.28
N LEU A 363 -44.05 33.87 13.46
CA LEU A 363 -43.77 35.31 13.50
C LEU A 363 -44.85 36.08 12.73
N VAL A 364 -45.46 37.05 13.40
CA VAL A 364 -46.43 37.98 12.82
C VAL A 364 -45.79 39.35 12.74
N PHE A 365 -45.81 39.94 11.54
CA PHE A 365 -45.19 41.24 11.22
C PHE A 365 -46.26 42.29 10.97
N ASP A 366 -45.99 43.53 11.36
CA ASP A 366 -46.93 44.66 11.20
C ASP A 366 -47.10 45.14 9.74
N ASN A 367 -46.19 44.78 8.82
CA ASN A 367 -46.26 45.19 7.41
C ASN A 367 -45.88 44.07 6.43
N GLU A 368 -46.45 44.15 5.23
CA GLU A 368 -46.30 43.14 4.18
C GLU A 368 -44.87 43.10 3.59
N GLN A 369 -44.15 44.22 3.60
CA GLN A 369 -42.78 44.29 3.10
C GLN A 369 -41.81 43.44 3.93
N ASP A 370 -41.88 43.55 5.27
CA ASP A 370 -41.06 42.79 6.20
C ASP A 370 -41.40 41.29 6.14
N VAL A 371 -42.69 40.94 5.93
CA VAL A 371 -43.12 39.54 5.66
C VAL A 371 -42.44 39.01 4.40
N ASN A 372 -42.49 39.78 3.30
CA ASN A 372 -41.90 39.38 2.03
C ASN A 372 -40.37 39.22 2.13
N GLN A 373 -39.70 40.14 2.85
CA GLN A 373 -38.26 40.06 3.10
C GLN A 373 -37.90 38.84 3.95
N TYR A 374 -38.61 38.60 5.07
CA TYR A 374 -38.40 37.44 5.92
C TYR A 374 -38.60 36.12 5.16
N ASN A 375 -39.71 36.01 4.42
CA ASN A 375 -40.00 34.81 3.63
C ASN A 375 -38.95 34.57 2.53
N SER A 376 -38.42 35.63 1.92
CA SER A 376 -37.31 35.52 0.96
C SER A 376 -36.05 34.96 1.61
N LEU A 377 -35.67 35.49 2.78
CA LEU A 377 -34.51 35.00 3.55
C LEU A 377 -34.69 33.54 3.97
N VAL A 378 -35.88 33.16 4.49
CA VAL A 378 -36.18 31.78 4.88
C VAL A 378 -36.09 30.82 3.69
N ARG A 379 -36.58 31.23 2.50
CA ARG A 379 -36.42 30.42 1.27
C ARG A 379 -34.96 30.21 0.91
N GLN A 380 -34.13 31.26 0.98
CA GLN A 380 -32.70 31.17 0.69
C GLN A 380 -31.98 30.28 1.72
N ILE A 381 -32.30 30.42 3.01
CA ILE A 381 -31.78 29.56 4.09
C ILE A 381 -32.11 28.08 3.82
N ASN A 382 -33.34 27.79 3.39
CA ASN A 382 -33.74 26.42 3.06
C ASN A 382 -33.02 25.88 1.82
N ALA A 383 -32.75 26.73 0.81
CA ALA A 383 -31.97 26.35 -0.36
C ALA A 383 -30.52 26.01 0.01
N GLU A 384 -29.85 26.87 0.80
CA GLU A 384 -28.48 26.61 1.28
C GLU A 384 -28.42 25.37 2.18
N ARG A 385 -29.44 25.17 3.04
CA ARG A 385 -29.55 23.95 3.86
C ARG A 385 -29.64 22.70 2.98
N GLN A 386 -30.44 22.74 1.91
CA GLN A 386 -30.55 21.60 0.99
C GLN A 386 -29.24 21.34 0.27
N ALA A 387 -28.55 22.38 -0.20
CA ALA A 387 -27.22 22.25 -0.81
C ALA A 387 -26.20 21.60 0.15
N LEU A 388 -26.20 21.99 1.43
CA LEU A 388 -25.37 21.37 2.47
C LEU A 388 -25.68 19.87 2.65
N LEU A 389 -26.95 19.48 2.68
CA LEU A 389 -27.37 18.07 2.76
C LEU A 389 -26.97 17.27 1.52
N ASP A 390 -27.10 17.86 0.33
CA ASP A 390 -26.71 17.23 -0.92
C ASP A 390 -25.20 16.98 -0.99
N MET A 391 -24.39 17.92 -0.49
CA MET A 391 -22.94 17.75 -0.37
C MET A 391 -22.53 16.69 0.65
N GLU A 392 -23.21 16.61 1.81
CA GLU A 392 -22.97 15.53 2.78
C GLU A 392 -23.23 14.16 2.15
N LYS A 393 -24.31 14.04 1.37
CA LYS A 393 -24.60 12.83 0.61
C LYS A 393 -23.53 12.53 -0.44
N GLN A 394 -23.09 13.54 -1.20
CA GLN A 394 -22.03 13.37 -2.19
C GLN A 394 -20.72 12.89 -1.56
N ASP A 395 -20.30 13.48 -0.44
CA ASP A 395 -19.11 13.08 0.31
C ASP A 395 -19.22 11.64 0.84
N LEU A 396 -20.38 11.24 1.37
CA LEU A 396 -20.65 9.85 1.77
C LEU A 396 -20.57 8.87 0.59
N ASP A 397 -21.14 9.24 -0.56
CA ASP A 397 -21.11 8.42 -1.77
C ASP A 397 -19.69 8.28 -2.36
N GLU A 398 -18.89 9.34 -2.31
CA GLU A 398 -17.49 9.32 -2.73
C GLU A 398 -16.60 8.50 -1.80
N ARG A 399 -16.79 8.62 -0.48
CA ARG A 399 -16.10 7.78 0.52
C ARG A 399 -16.44 6.30 0.32
N SER A 400 -17.73 5.99 0.11
CA SER A 400 -18.20 4.62 -0.13
C SER A 400 -17.61 4.03 -1.41
N ARG A 401 -17.58 4.80 -2.51
CA ARG A 401 -16.95 4.40 -3.78
C ARG A 401 -15.44 4.23 -3.64
N SER A 402 -14.77 5.10 -2.90
CA SER A 402 -13.32 5.04 -2.67
C SER A 402 -12.95 3.79 -1.87
N LEU A 403 -13.69 3.50 -0.78
CA LEU A 403 -13.52 2.27 0.00
C LEU A 403 -13.76 1.01 -0.83
N ALA A 404 -14.80 0.99 -1.67
CA ALA A 404 -15.08 -0.12 -2.57
C ALA A 404 -13.97 -0.31 -3.63
N THR A 405 -13.37 0.77 -4.12
CA THR A 405 -12.26 0.72 -5.07
C THR A 405 -10.98 0.21 -4.42
N PHE A 406 -10.70 0.64 -3.18
CA PHE A 406 -9.55 0.18 -2.41
C PHE A 406 -9.60 -1.33 -2.13
N ARG A 407 -10.81 -1.90 -2.01
CA ARG A 407 -11.03 -3.36 -1.89
C ARG A 407 -10.80 -4.14 -3.19
N LYS A 408 -11.01 -3.52 -4.35
CA LYS A 408 -10.97 -4.18 -5.67
C LYS A 408 -9.59 -4.12 -6.35
N LYS A 409 -8.72 -3.18 -5.95
CA LYS A 409 -7.37 -2.96 -6.51
C LYS A 409 -6.29 -3.65 -5.68
#